data_AF-A0A183BTX9-F1
#
_entry.id   AF-A0A183BTX9-F1
#
_cell.length_a   1.000
_cell.length_b   1.000
_cell.length_c   1.000
_cell.angle_alpha   90.00
_cell.angle_beta   90.00
_cell.angle_gamma   90.00
#
_symmetry.space_group_name_H-M   'P 1'
#
loop_
_entity.id
_entity.type
_entity.pdbx_description
1 polymer ?
#
loop_
_entity_poly.entity_id
_entity_poly.type
_entity_poly.pdbx_seq_one_letter_code
_entity_poly.pdbx_strand_id
1 'polypeptide(L)'
;MALISDRLDALVDVHFKSRLVDAHFKSKEFSLGRLQICHALDENGAEIVKYVDYSTKRRLPIPQESLSDKVIGFERLNICYIDRNVIEFLQRIRRLFDSKEIKLLIDTPACQTRSWEIIWHRIWPLINDNICKCLLSPHNLECLRQFSPTILRSCPKLRVISSEDDCPEFPADDSAGASSGQALAKWLLTPRGDGLPKVLSCYLCPWARDELKREFANSAEPVNFIISLSNCSSDADIVPFELQNNLTGERLALHFNEYKWLLVRCPIERDEDKWAELEKEAAEGDYWRQWNFIGIYFEDSAIGDDGMLDANEGPSEPRK
;
A
#
# COMPACT_ATOMS: atom_id res chain seq x y z
N MET A 1 28.08 21.12 -12.58
CA MET A 1 28.05 19.73 -12.06
C MET A 1 27.13 18.84 -12.90
N ALA A 2 27.21 18.95 -14.23
CA ALA A 2 26.33 18.27 -15.19
C ALA A 2 27.08 17.20 -16.04
N LEU A 3 28.20 16.68 -15.54
CA LEU A 3 29.13 15.82 -16.32
C LEU A 3 29.27 14.39 -15.77
N ILE A 4 28.51 14.06 -14.70
CA ILE A 4 28.51 12.71 -14.09
C ILE A 4 27.21 11.95 -14.44
N SER A 5 26.10 12.64 -14.71
CA SER A 5 24.83 12.02 -15.13
C SER A 5 24.92 11.46 -16.55
N ASP A 6 25.38 12.29 -17.49
CA ASP A 6 25.41 11.95 -18.92
C ASP A 6 26.41 10.82 -19.26
N ARG A 7 27.42 10.60 -18.40
CA ARG A 7 28.36 9.47 -18.52
C ARG A 7 27.80 8.16 -17.99
N LEU A 8 26.76 8.19 -17.16
CA LEU A 8 26.01 7.00 -16.80
C LEU A 8 25.13 6.57 -17.99
N ASP A 9 24.52 7.51 -18.70
CA ASP A 9 23.51 7.21 -19.72
C ASP A 9 24.09 6.61 -21.01
N ALA A 10 25.30 6.99 -21.42
CA ALA A 10 26.01 6.32 -22.52
C ALA A 10 26.50 4.90 -22.17
N LEU A 11 26.57 4.56 -20.88
CA LEU A 11 26.98 3.24 -20.39
C LEU A 11 25.79 2.28 -20.21
N VAL A 12 24.54 2.77 -20.09
CA VAL A 12 23.36 1.92 -19.97
C VAL A 12 22.85 1.45 -21.35
N ASP A 13 23.35 2.00 -22.45
CA ASP A 13 22.94 1.55 -23.80
C ASP A 13 23.63 0.26 -24.25
N VAL A 14 24.78 -0.06 -23.65
CA VAL A 14 25.48 -1.35 -23.82
C VAL A 14 25.00 -2.38 -22.78
N HIS A 15 24.18 -1.97 -21.82
CA HIS A 15 24.03 -2.67 -20.55
C HIS A 15 22.85 -3.63 -20.44
N PHE A 16 22.12 -3.84 -21.53
CA PHE A 16 21.27 -5.02 -21.65
C PHE A 16 21.97 -6.17 -22.38
N LYS A 17 23.20 -5.99 -22.92
CA LYS A 17 23.88 -7.06 -23.67
C LYS A 17 25.41 -7.13 -23.68
N SER A 18 26.19 -6.31 -22.98
CA SER A 18 27.65 -6.38 -23.16
C SER A 18 28.50 -5.99 -21.94
N ARG A 19 29.12 -7.02 -21.34
CA ARG A 19 30.52 -7.20 -20.87
C ARG A 19 31.39 -6.02 -20.36
N LEU A 20 30.87 -4.81 -20.12
CA LEU A 20 31.64 -3.67 -19.56
C LEU A 20 31.23 -3.28 -18.13
N VAL A 21 30.39 -4.08 -17.48
CA VAL A 21 29.98 -3.85 -16.08
C VAL A 21 30.69 -4.73 -15.06
N ASP A 22 31.56 -5.61 -15.53
CA ASP A 22 32.30 -6.50 -14.66
C ASP A 22 33.55 -5.89 -13.99
N ALA A 23 33.90 -4.62 -14.24
CA ALA A 23 35.10 -4.04 -13.63
C ALA A 23 34.83 -2.84 -12.70
N HIS A 24 33.82 -2.00 -12.98
CA HIS A 24 33.56 -0.78 -12.18
C HIS A 24 32.35 -0.85 -11.24
N PHE A 25 31.41 -1.75 -11.50
CA PHE A 25 30.20 -1.94 -10.66
C PHE A 25 30.21 -3.30 -9.96
N LYS A 26 31.39 -3.92 -9.79
CA LYS A 26 31.47 -5.24 -9.16
C LYS A 26 31.03 -5.25 -7.69
N SER A 27 31.02 -4.10 -7.00
CA SER A 27 30.82 -4.04 -5.55
C SER A 27 29.71 -3.14 -5.02
N LYS A 28 29.00 -2.36 -5.86
CA LYS A 28 27.95 -1.45 -5.35
C LYS A 28 26.56 -1.94 -5.69
N GLU A 29 25.78 -2.14 -4.63
CA GLU A 29 24.34 -2.28 -4.69
C GLU A 29 23.69 -1.01 -5.27
N PHE A 30 22.61 -1.16 -6.01
CA PHE A 30 21.87 -0.06 -6.60
C PHE A 30 20.36 -0.35 -6.64
N SER A 31 19.55 0.68 -6.79
CA SER A 31 18.10 0.54 -6.93
C SER A 31 17.64 1.02 -8.29
N LEU A 32 16.53 0.46 -8.74
CA LEU A 32 15.83 0.91 -9.92
C LEU A 32 15.15 2.25 -9.61
N GLY A 33 15.04 3.12 -10.62
CA GLY A 33 14.30 4.38 -10.49
C GLY A 33 12.79 4.13 -10.57
N ARG A 34 12.10 4.99 -11.30
CA ARG A 34 10.67 4.84 -11.57
C ARG A 34 10.45 3.97 -12.81
N LEU A 35 9.65 2.94 -12.62
CA LEU A 35 9.30 1.95 -13.64
C LEU A 35 7.79 1.96 -13.84
N GLN A 36 7.37 1.83 -15.09
CA GLN A 36 5.99 1.61 -15.46
C GLN A 36 5.92 0.42 -16.41
N ILE A 37 5.07 -0.56 -16.09
CA ILE A 37 4.74 -1.68 -16.95
C ILE A 37 3.50 -1.30 -17.74
N CYS A 38 3.59 -1.31 -19.07
CA CYS A 38 2.48 -0.98 -19.97
C CYS A 38 2.48 -1.88 -21.19
N HIS A 39 1.38 -1.84 -21.96
CA HIS A 39 1.28 -2.52 -23.24
C HIS A 39 2.30 -1.92 -24.23
N ALA A 40 2.99 -2.80 -24.98
CA ALA A 40 3.95 -2.39 -25.99
C ALA A 40 3.26 -1.67 -27.17
N LEU A 41 3.98 -0.77 -27.84
CA LEU A 41 3.41 -0.03 -28.99
C LEU A 41 3.30 -0.87 -30.27
N ASP A 42 4.08 -1.93 -30.39
CA ASP A 42 4.21 -2.78 -31.59
C ASP A 42 3.33 -4.04 -31.50
N GLU A 43 2.24 -3.97 -30.73
CA GLU A 43 1.21 -5.01 -30.58
C GLU A 43 1.70 -6.34 -29.99
N ASN A 44 2.86 -6.37 -29.32
CA ASN A 44 3.43 -7.60 -28.80
C ASN A 44 3.75 -7.54 -27.29
N GLY A 45 2.72 -7.74 -26.47
CA GLY A 45 2.84 -7.98 -25.02
C GLY A 45 3.24 -6.76 -24.19
N ALA A 46 3.85 -7.01 -23.02
CA ALA A 46 4.25 -5.98 -22.07
C ALA A 46 5.66 -5.40 -22.31
N GLU A 47 5.83 -4.10 -22.01
CA GLU A 47 7.13 -3.41 -21.92
C GLU A 47 7.30 -2.66 -20.59
N ILE A 48 8.55 -2.33 -20.25
CA ILE A 48 8.91 -1.47 -19.13
C ILE A 48 9.32 -0.10 -19.66
N VAL A 49 8.60 0.93 -19.26
CA VAL A 49 9.01 2.33 -19.39
C VAL A 49 9.77 2.75 -18.15
N LYS A 50 11.08 2.97 -18.29
CA LYS A 50 11.93 3.55 -17.26
C LYS A 50 12.01 5.06 -17.43
N TYR A 51 11.72 5.80 -16.37
CA TYR A 51 11.87 7.25 -16.34
C TYR A 51 13.28 7.59 -15.84
N VAL A 52 14.06 8.28 -16.68
CA VAL A 52 15.42 8.76 -16.33
C VAL A 52 15.33 10.16 -15.70
N ASP A 53 14.44 11.00 -16.24
CA ASP A 53 14.03 12.28 -15.69
C ASP A 53 12.55 12.58 -16.05
N TYR A 54 12.06 13.81 -15.84
CA TYR A 54 10.67 14.19 -16.14
C TYR A 54 10.31 14.17 -17.63
N SER A 55 11.31 14.23 -18.51
CA SER A 55 11.17 14.31 -19.97
C SER A 55 11.69 13.06 -20.70
N THR A 56 12.66 12.36 -20.12
CA THR A 56 13.37 11.26 -20.75
C THR A 56 12.79 9.93 -20.29
N LYS A 57 12.18 9.21 -21.24
CA LYS A 57 11.64 7.87 -21.03
C LYS A 57 12.39 6.87 -21.91
N ARG A 58 12.78 5.74 -21.33
CA ARG A 58 13.38 4.62 -22.07
C ARG A 58 12.46 3.41 -22.00
N ARG A 59 12.12 2.86 -23.15
CA ARG A 59 11.39 1.61 -23.27
C ARG A 59 12.35 0.43 -23.29
N LEU A 60 12.04 -0.58 -22.50
CA LEU A 60 12.83 -1.79 -22.35
C LEU A 60 11.88 -2.99 -22.41
N PRO A 61 12.30 -4.10 -23.04
CA PRO A 61 11.52 -5.33 -22.97
C PRO A 61 11.48 -5.86 -21.53
N ILE A 62 10.45 -6.64 -21.20
CA ILE A 62 10.36 -7.32 -19.91
C ILE A 62 11.56 -8.29 -19.77
N PRO A 63 12.37 -8.17 -18.70
CA PRO A 63 13.49 -9.06 -18.47
C PRO A 63 13.06 -10.52 -18.32
N GLN A 64 13.64 -11.40 -19.14
CA GLN A 64 13.43 -12.85 -19.07
C GLN A 64 14.41 -13.54 -18.11
N GLU A 65 15.55 -12.90 -17.85
CA GLU A 65 16.55 -13.35 -16.88
C GLU A 65 16.33 -12.67 -15.52
N SER A 66 16.81 -13.31 -14.46
CA SER A 66 16.76 -12.74 -13.12
C SER A 66 17.60 -11.46 -13.04
N LEU A 67 17.10 -10.47 -12.28
CA LEU A 67 17.88 -9.27 -11.99
C LEU A 67 19.06 -9.62 -11.09
N SER A 68 20.24 -9.06 -11.42
CA SER A 68 21.45 -9.17 -10.60
C SER A 68 21.16 -8.90 -9.12
N ASP A 69 21.74 -9.71 -8.22
CA ASP A 69 21.58 -9.58 -6.76
C ASP A 69 21.95 -8.20 -6.21
N LYS A 70 22.71 -7.42 -6.97
CA LYS A 70 23.06 -6.03 -6.63
C LYS A 70 21.90 -5.06 -6.73
N VAL A 71 20.81 -5.43 -7.39
CA VAL A 71 19.57 -4.64 -7.39
C VAL A 71 18.89 -4.82 -6.05
N ILE A 72 18.80 -3.77 -5.23
CA ILE A 72 18.29 -3.84 -3.84
C ILE A 72 16.95 -3.13 -3.61
N GLY A 73 16.28 -2.69 -4.69
CA GLY A 73 14.96 -2.08 -4.59
C GLY A 73 14.62 -1.20 -5.79
N PHE A 74 13.55 -0.43 -5.65
CA PHE A 74 13.08 0.52 -6.66
C PHE A 74 12.46 1.77 -6.00
N GLU A 75 12.46 2.90 -6.71
CA GLU A 75 11.75 4.10 -6.26
C GLU A 75 10.23 3.90 -6.41
N ARG A 76 9.78 3.52 -7.61
CA ARG A 76 8.35 3.36 -7.94
C ARG A 76 8.17 2.29 -9.02
N LEU A 77 7.18 1.43 -8.85
CA LEU A 77 6.73 0.46 -9.83
C LEU A 77 5.23 0.63 -10.08
N ASN A 78 4.87 1.10 -11.26
CA ASN A 78 3.48 1.23 -11.68
C ASN A 78 3.12 0.09 -12.64
N ILE A 79 2.02 -0.61 -12.38
CA ILE A 79 1.52 -1.73 -13.19
C ILE A 79 0.25 -1.25 -13.88
N CYS A 80 0.35 -0.95 -15.17
CA CYS A 80 -0.76 -0.47 -16.01
C CYS A 80 -1.19 -1.49 -17.08
N TYR A 81 -0.48 -2.61 -17.19
CA TYR A 81 -0.79 -3.72 -18.08
C TYR A 81 -0.28 -5.02 -17.46
N ILE A 82 -0.96 -6.13 -17.72
CA ILE A 82 -0.59 -7.44 -17.18
C ILE A 82 -0.74 -8.55 -18.22
N ASP A 83 0.29 -9.37 -18.33
CA ASP A 83 0.32 -10.62 -19.08
C ASP A 83 1.17 -11.65 -18.31
N ARG A 84 1.41 -12.81 -18.89
CA ARG A 84 2.20 -13.88 -18.26
C ARG A 84 3.63 -13.46 -17.99
N ASN A 85 4.21 -12.72 -18.93
CA ASN A 85 5.59 -12.25 -18.81
C ASN A 85 5.72 -11.28 -17.64
N VAL A 86 4.71 -10.43 -17.41
CA VAL A 86 4.65 -9.54 -16.26
C VAL A 86 4.56 -10.32 -14.97
N ILE A 87 3.68 -11.32 -14.86
CA ILE A 87 3.58 -12.15 -13.64
C ILE A 87 4.90 -12.87 -13.35
N GLU A 88 5.51 -13.49 -14.36
CA GLU A 88 6.82 -14.14 -14.22
C GLU A 88 7.91 -13.14 -13.82
N PHE A 89 7.88 -11.92 -14.37
CA PHE A 89 8.78 -10.86 -13.98
C PHE A 89 8.59 -10.44 -12.52
N LEU A 90 7.34 -10.23 -12.07
CA LEU A 90 7.03 -9.91 -10.67
C LEU A 90 7.53 -11.00 -9.72
N GLN A 91 7.38 -12.27 -10.10
CA GLN A 91 7.94 -13.40 -9.34
C GLN A 91 9.46 -13.37 -9.28
N ARG A 92 10.15 -13.06 -10.40
CA ARG A 92 11.63 -12.94 -10.44
C ARG A 92 12.15 -11.82 -9.54
N ILE A 93 11.40 -10.74 -9.39
CA ILE A 93 11.77 -9.60 -8.54
C ILE A 93 11.17 -9.67 -7.14
N ARG A 94 10.53 -10.78 -6.75
CA ARG A 94 9.90 -10.96 -5.43
C ARG A 94 10.84 -10.63 -4.28
N ARG A 95 12.13 -10.97 -4.39
CA ARG A 95 13.14 -10.62 -3.39
C ARG A 95 13.22 -9.12 -3.07
N LEU A 96 12.85 -8.24 -4.02
CA LEU A 96 12.82 -6.79 -3.80
C LEU A 96 11.65 -6.40 -2.89
N PHE A 97 10.51 -7.08 -3.02
CA PHE A 97 9.33 -6.93 -2.18
C PHE A 97 9.58 -7.46 -0.76
N ASP A 98 10.35 -8.55 -0.65
CA ASP A 98 10.66 -9.17 0.66
C ASP A 98 11.67 -8.36 1.49
N SER A 99 12.50 -7.56 0.83
CA SER A 99 13.62 -6.85 1.48
C SER A 99 13.24 -5.55 2.19
N LYS A 100 12.14 -4.91 1.79
CA LYS A 100 11.76 -3.57 2.24
C LYS A 100 10.26 -3.47 2.40
N GLU A 101 9.84 -2.57 3.28
CA GLU A 101 8.43 -2.28 3.43
C GLU A 101 7.85 -1.64 2.15
N ILE A 102 6.64 -2.06 1.81
CA ILE A 102 5.94 -1.72 0.57
C ILE A 102 4.86 -0.69 0.87
N LYS A 103 4.74 0.26 -0.06
CA LYS A 103 3.60 1.17 -0.11
C LYS A 103 2.76 0.82 -1.31
N LEU A 104 1.51 0.51 -1.06
CA LEU A 104 0.58 0.08 -2.09
C LEU A 104 -0.46 1.16 -2.37
N LEU A 105 -0.67 1.45 -3.64
CA LEU A 105 -1.85 2.11 -4.16
C LEU A 105 -2.50 1.17 -5.18
N ILE A 106 -3.78 0.91 -5.00
CA ILE A 106 -4.61 0.27 -6.02
C ILE A 106 -5.61 1.32 -6.47
N ASP A 107 -5.65 1.58 -7.76
CA ASP A 107 -6.60 2.48 -8.42
C ASP A 107 -7.14 1.77 -9.67
N THR A 108 -7.74 0.61 -9.43
CA THR A 108 -8.46 -0.19 -10.42
C THR A 108 -9.95 -0.05 -10.16
N PRO A 109 -10.78 0.33 -11.15
CA PRO A 109 -12.22 0.48 -10.95
C PRO A 109 -12.91 -0.80 -10.47
N ALA A 110 -13.94 -0.68 -9.65
CA ALA A 110 -14.64 -1.82 -9.05
C ALA A 110 -15.34 -2.74 -10.07
N CYS A 111 -15.66 -2.23 -11.27
CA CYS A 111 -16.28 -3.00 -12.35
C CYS A 111 -15.31 -3.95 -13.09
N GLN A 112 -14.00 -3.87 -12.82
CA GLN A 112 -12.96 -4.62 -13.51
C GLN A 112 -12.73 -5.99 -12.85
N THR A 113 -13.73 -6.86 -12.94
CA THR A 113 -13.74 -8.15 -12.22
C THR A 113 -12.51 -9.00 -12.51
N ARG A 114 -12.09 -9.09 -13.79
CA ARG A 114 -10.90 -9.91 -14.16
C ARG A 114 -9.62 -9.32 -13.57
N SER A 115 -9.53 -8.00 -13.53
CA SER A 115 -8.38 -7.30 -12.96
C SER A 115 -8.28 -7.58 -11.46
N TRP A 116 -9.40 -7.53 -10.74
CA TRP A 116 -9.44 -7.86 -9.32
C TRP A 116 -9.06 -9.31 -9.03
N GLU A 117 -9.52 -10.26 -9.84
CA GLU A 117 -9.10 -11.67 -9.74
C GLU A 117 -7.58 -11.83 -9.93
N ILE A 118 -6.97 -11.14 -10.89
CA ILE A 118 -5.52 -11.19 -11.11
C ILE A 118 -4.76 -10.52 -9.96
N ILE A 119 -5.20 -9.34 -9.53
CA ILE A 119 -4.62 -8.63 -8.38
C ILE A 119 -4.61 -9.57 -7.17
N TRP A 120 -5.73 -10.23 -6.91
CA TRP A 120 -5.88 -11.12 -5.78
C TRP A 120 -5.04 -12.40 -5.90
N HIS A 121 -5.18 -13.16 -6.99
CA HIS A 121 -4.60 -14.50 -7.08
C HIS A 121 -3.12 -14.49 -7.50
N ARG A 122 -2.65 -13.44 -8.19
CA ARG A 122 -1.33 -13.44 -8.81
C ARG A 122 -0.40 -12.37 -8.24
N ILE A 123 -0.91 -11.18 -7.90
CA ILE A 123 -0.07 -10.07 -7.42
C ILE A 123 0.00 -10.04 -5.89
N TRP A 124 -1.15 -10.09 -5.22
CA TRP A 124 -1.26 -9.93 -3.76
C TRP A 124 -0.34 -10.88 -2.98
N PRO A 125 -0.25 -12.20 -3.31
CA PRO A 125 0.61 -13.13 -2.58
C PRO A 125 2.12 -12.86 -2.75
N LEU A 126 2.50 -11.98 -3.69
CA LEU A 126 3.90 -11.60 -3.91
C LEU A 126 4.32 -10.41 -3.01
N ILE A 127 3.37 -9.63 -2.51
CA ILE A 127 3.65 -8.36 -1.83
C ILE A 127 3.05 -8.25 -0.42
N ASN A 128 2.01 -9.01 -0.09
CA ASN A 128 1.18 -8.83 1.11
C ASN A 128 1.95 -8.82 2.45
N ASP A 129 2.99 -9.64 2.58
CA ASP A 129 3.77 -9.80 3.82
C ASP A 129 4.51 -8.51 4.21
N ASN A 130 4.81 -7.65 3.24
CA ASN A 130 5.61 -6.45 3.43
C ASN A 130 4.86 -5.13 3.23
N ILE A 131 3.55 -5.16 2.95
CA ILE A 131 2.74 -3.95 2.87
C ILE A 131 2.70 -3.28 4.25
N CYS A 132 3.30 -2.09 4.37
CA CYS A 132 3.25 -1.29 5.59
C CYS A 132 2.32 -0.08 5.46
N LYS A 133 2.15 0.46 4.24
CA LYS A 133 1.25 1.59 3.96
C LYS A 133 0.36 1.26 2.78
N CYS A 134 -0.93 1.57 2.88
CA CYS A 134 -1.90 1.34 1.83
C CYS A 134 -2.76 2.60 1.59
N LEU A 135 -2.92 3.00 0.33
CA LEU A 135 -3.94 3.96 -0.11
C LEU A 135 -5.05 3.16 -0.76
N LEU A 136 -6.23 3.22 -0.13
CA LEU A 136 -7.40 2.48 -0.57
C LEU A 136 -8.55 3.46 -0.68
N SER A 137 -9.21 3.51 -1.84
CA SER A 137 -10.55 4.10 -1.91
C SER A 137 -11.57 3.15 -1.28
N PRO A 138 -12.76 3.67 -0.88
CA PRO A 138 -13.87 2.85 -0.37
C PRO A 138 -14.18 1.63 -1.24
N HIS A 139 -14.20 1.85 -2.56
CA HIS A 139 -14.49 0.84 -3.56
C HIS A 139 -13.37 -0.20 -3.68
N ASN A 140 -12.10 0.21 -3.61
CA ASN A 140 -10.98 -0.73 -3.65
C ASN A 140 -10.97 -1.65 -2.42
N LEU A 141 -11.28 -1.10 -1.25
CA LEU A 141 -11.38 -1.90 -0.03
C LEU A 141 -12.53 -2.91 -0.10
N GLU A 142 -13.68 -2.52 -0.64
CA GLU A 142 -14.81 -3.43 -0.85
C GLU A 142 -14.42 -4.59 -1.77
N CYS A 143 -13.77 -4.31 -2.91
CA CYS A 143 -13.29 -5.34 -3.83
C CYS A 143 -12.28 -6.29 -3.17
N LEU A 144 -11.32 -5.78 -2.39
CA LEU A 144 -10.36 -6.63 -1.66
C LEU A 144 -11.06 -7.55 -0.65
N ARG A 145 -12.10 -7.04 0.01
CA ARG A 145 -12.85 -7.79 1.04
C ARG A 145 -13.74 -8.90 0.47
N GLN A 146 -14.17 -8.80 -0.79
CA GLN A 146 -14.94 -9.86 -1.44
C GLN A 146 -14.19 -11.19 -1.49
N PHE A 147 -12.86 -11.15 -1.62
CA PHE A 147 -12.03 -12.34 -1.63
C PHE A 147 -11.59 -12.78 -0.22
N SER A 148 -11.20 -11.83 0.62
CA SER A 148 -10.81 -12.09 2.00
C SER A 148 -11.37 -11.00 2.92
N PRO A 149 -12.44 -11.29 3.68
CA PRO A 149 -13.05 -10.29 4.55
C PRO A 149 -12.07 -9.69 5.58
N THR A 150 -11.09 -10.49 6.02
CA THR A 150 -10.07 -10.14 7.02
C THR A 150 -8.78 -9.58 6.41
N ILE A 151 -8.82 -9.14 5.14
CA ILE A 151 -7.64 -8.75 4.35
C ILE A 151 -6.70 -7.78 5.08
N LEU A 152 -7.26 -6.72 5.68
CA LEU A 152 -6.48 -5.67 6.35
C LEU A 152 -5.74 -6.22 7.57
N ARG A 153 -6.34 -7.15 8.31
CA ARG A 153 -5.70 -7.79 9.47
C ARG A 153 -4.73 -8.90 9.07
N SER A 154 -4.86 -9.41 7.85
CA SER A 154 -3.98 -10.45 7.31
C SER A 154 -2.65 -9.90 6.79
N CYS A 155 -2.50 -8.58 6.68
CA CYS A 155 -1.22 -7.93 6.36
C CYS A 155 -0.42 -7.66 7.65
N PRO A 156 0.63 -8.44 7.95
CA PRO A 156 1.29 -8.41 9.25
C PRO A 156 2.00 -7.09 9.54
N LYS A 157 2.51 -6.40 8.49
CA LYS A 157 3.22 -5.13 8.64
C LYS A 157 2.33 -3.90 8.45
N LEU A 158 1.06 -4.04 8.04
CA LEU A 158 0.19 -2.92 7.67
C LEU A 158 -0.06 -1.98 8.86
N ARG A 159 0.60 -0.82 8.82
CA ARG A 159 0.59 0.19 9.89
C ARG A 159 -0.22 1.41 9.50
N VAL A 160 -0.16 1.83 8.23
CA VAL A 160 -0.81 3.05 7.75
C VAL A 160 -1.85 2.72 6.70
N ILE A 161 -3.09 3.16 6.91
CA ILE A 161 -4.11 3.20 5.87
C ILE A 161 -4.47 4.66 5.63
N SER A 162 -4.45 5.06 4.37
CA SER A 162 -5.08 6.29 3.93
C SER A 162 -6.32 5.90 3.15
N SER A 163 -7.49 6.33 3.63
CA SER A 163 -8.71 6.26 2.87
C SER A 163 -9.25 7.66 2.68
N GLU A 164 -9.28 8.09 1.43
CA GLU A 164 -9.98 9.31 1.05
C GLU A 164 -11.48 8.96 1.10
N ASP A 165 -12.20 9.65 1.97
CA ASP A 165 -13.66 9.59 2.12
C ASP A 165 -14.29 8.43 2.94
N ASP A 166 -13.57 7.36 3.31
CA ASP A 166 -14.15 6.37 4.24
C ASP A 166 -14.19 6.88 5.68
N CYS A 167 -15.27 6.56 6.37
CA CYS A 167 -15.39 6.71 7.81
C CYS A 167 -15.41 5.33 8.49
N PRO A 168 -14.67 5.12 9.60
CA PRO A 168 -14.84 3.93 10.42
C PRO A 168 -16.30 3.78 10.87
N GLU A 169 -16.86 2.58 10.69
CA GLU A 169 -18.21 2.26 11.10
C GLU A 169 -18.20 1.26 12.25
N PHE A 170 -19.25 1.33 13.07
CA PHE A 170 -19.36 0.57 14.30
C PHE A 170 -20.74 -0.10 14.37
N PRO A 171 -20.85 -1.30 14.96
CA PRO A 171 -19.80 -2.05 15.66
C PRO A 171 -18.72 -2.59 14.72
N ALA A 172 -17.48 -2.66 15.22
CA ALA A 172 -16.33 -3.10 14.45
C ALA A 172 -16.44 -4.58 14.06
N ASP A 173 -16.49 -4.85 12.76
CA ASP A 173 -16.65 -6.19 12.19
C ASP A 173 -15.88 -6.29 10.86
N ASP A 174 -15.34 -7.47 10.57
CA ASP A 174 -14.70 -7.78 9.30
C ASP A 174 -15.18 -9.11 8.72
N SER A 175 -16.37 -9.56 9.14
CA SER A 175 -17.08 -10.66 8.51
C SER A 175 -17.41 -10.36 7.04
N ALA A 176 -17.77 -11.40 6.27
CA ALA A 176 -18.12 -11.26 4.86
C ALA A 176 -19.30 -10.31 4.60
N GLY A 177 -20.19 -10.13 5.58
CA GLY A 177 -21.34 -9.22 5.49
C GLY A 177 -21.08 -7.80 6.00
N ALA A 178 -19.91 -7.54 6.61
CA ALA A 178 -19.60 -6.22 7.16
C ALA A 178 -19.31 -5.19 6.05
N SER A 179 -19.43 -3.90 6.36
CA SER A 179 -19.03 -2.82 5.46
C SER A 179 -17.52 -2.58 5.46
N SER A 180 -17.01 -1.82 4.48
CA SER A 180 -15.61 -1.37 4.46
C SER A 180 -15.27 -0.52 5.71
N GLY A 181 -16.19 0.35 6.15
CA GLY A 181 -16.04 1.14 7.36
C GLY A 181 -15.94 0.27 8.62
N GLN A 182 -16.74 -0.81 8.72
CA GLN A 182 -16.67 -1.74 9.85
C GLN A 182 -15.33 -2.46 9.88
N ALA A 183 -14.83 -2.87 8.71
CA ALA A 183 -13.55 -3.56 8.60
C ALA A 183 -12.37 -2.63 8.94
N LEU A 184 -12.44 -1.34 8.56
CA LEU A 184 -11.49 -0.32 8.98
C LEU A 184 -11.49 -0.14 10.50
N ALA A 185 -12.67 -0.03 11.12
CA ALA A 185 -12.80 0.04 12.57
C ALA A 185 -12.21 -1.22 13.24
N LYS A 186 -12.48 -2.41 12.68
CA LYS A 186 -11.95 -3.68 13.19
C LYS A 186 -10.44 -3.76 13.11
N TRP A 187 -9.86 -3.35 11.99
CA TRP A 187 -8.41 -3.27 11.83
C TRP A 187 -7.79 -2.28 12.82
N LEU A 188 -8.39 -1.09 12.97
CA LEU A 188 -7.91 -0.03 13.87
C LEU A 188 -7.91 -0.48 15.34
N LEU A 189 -8.98 -1.16 15.77
CA LEU A 189 -9.18 -1.62 17.15
C LEU A 189 -8.51 -2.97 17.46
N THR A 190 -7.92 -3.63 16.48
CA THR A 190 -7.11 -4.83 16.75
C THR A 190 -5.72 -4.36 17.21
N PRO A 191 -5.12 -4.88 18.29
CA PRO A 191 -3.74 -4.54 18.66
C PRO A 191 -2.72 -4.93 17.58
N ARG A 192 -1.55 -4.28 17.56
CA ARG A 192 -0.38 -4.74 16.78
C ARG A 192 0.62 -5.45 17.71
N GLY A 193 1.29 -6.47 17.20
CA GLY A 193 2.29 -7.22 17.97
C GLY A 193 3.59 -6.46 18.25
N ASP A 194 3.88 -5.39 17.49
CA ASP A 194 5.09 -4.57 17.65
C ASP A 194 4.92 -3.35 18.58
N GLY A 195 3.71 -3.14 19.11
CA GLY A 195 3.39 -2.03 20.02
C GLY A 195 3.35 -0.64 19.36
N LEU A 196 3.65 -0.52 18.06
CA LEU A 196 3.57 0.75 17.34
C LEU A 196 2.11 1.12 17.07
N PRO A 197 1.75 2.42 17.06
CA PRO A 197 0.40 2.82 16.73
C PRO A 197 0.09 2.56 15.26
N LYS A 198 -1.13 2.07 15.01
CA LYS A 198 -1.74 2.15 13.68
C LYS A 198 -2.02 3.60 13.33
N VAL A 199 -1.90 3.96 12.07
CA VAL A 199 -2.22 5.29 11.56
C VAL A 199 -3.32 5.17 10.52
N LEU A 200 -4.44 5.85 10.74
CA LEU A 200 -5.54 5.96 9.79
C LEU A 200 -5.66 7.41 9.35
N SER A 201 -5.48 7.69 8.06
CA SER A 201 -5.86 8.99 7.49
C SER A 201 -7.23 8.84 6.86
N CYS A 202 -8.24 9.52 7.39
CA CYS A 202 -9.61 9.40 6.91
C CYS A 202 -10.49 10.60 7.29
N TYR A 203 -11.69 10.64 6.72
CA TYR A 203 -12.75 11.51 7.22
C TYR A 203 -13.39 10.88 8.47
N LEU A 204 -13.59 11.65 9.54
CA LEU A 204 -14.23 11.15 10.76
C LEU A 204 -15.49 11.96 11.07
N CYS A 205 -16.64 11.41 10.69
CA CYS A 205 -17.93 12.03 10.96
C CYS A 205 -18.20 12.12 12.48
N PRO A 206 -19.04 13.07 12.93
CA PRO A 206 -19.35 13.24 14.35
C PRO A 206 -19.89 11.98 15.03
N TRP A 207 -20.74 11.22 14.32
CA TRP A 207 -21.29 9.95 14.81
C TRP A 207 -20.20 8.92 15.12
N ALA A 208 -19.29 8.65 14.16
CA ALA A 208 -18.22 7.68 14.34
C ALA A 208 -17.27 8.09 15.48
N ARG A 209 -17.04 9.39 15.66
CA ARG A 209 -16.23 9.94 16.76
C ARG A 209 -16.85 9.63 18.12
N ASP A 210 -18.16 9.80 18.27
CA ASP A 210 -18.85 9.54 19.53
C ASP A 210 -18.96 8.04 19.84
N GLU A 211 -19.13 7.21 18.82
CA GLU A 211 -19.06 5.76 18.98
C GLU A 211 -17.66 5.30 19.38
N LEU A 212 -16.61 5.88 18.78
CA LEU A 212 -15.23 5.59 19.17
C LEU A 212 -14.94 5.98 20.63
N LYS A 213 -15.52 7.07 21.14
CA LYS A 213 -15.45 7.41 22.58
C LYS A 213 -16.14 6.35 23.45
N ARG A 214 -17.31 5.85 23.04
CA ARG A 214 -18.02 4.77 23.75
C ARG A 214 -17.20 3.48 23.76
N GLU A 215 -16.71 3.07 22.60
CA GLU A 215 -15.84 1.91 22.45
C GLU A 215 -14.57 2.04 23.29
N PHE A 216 -13.94 3.21 23.30
CA PHE A 216 -12.78 3.49 24.15
C PHE A 216 -13.09 3.32 25.64
N ALA A 217 -14.22 3.85 26.12
CA ALA A 217 -14.63 3.75 27.52
C ALA A 217 -14.97 2.31 27.95
N ASN A 218 -15.49 1.50 27.02
CA ASN A 218 -15.87 0.10 27.27
C ASN A 218 -14.74 -0.89 26.98
N SER A 219 -13.62 -0.45 26.40
CA SER A 219 -12.51 -1.30 26.01
C SER A 219 -11.80 -1.89 27.24
N ALA A 220 -11.55 -3.19 27.21
CA ALA A 220 -10.78 -3.91 28.21
C ALA A 220 -9.35 -4.26 27.73
N GLU A 221 -9.05 -4.01 26.46
CA GLU A 221 -7.78 -4.35 25.83
C GLU A 221 -7.09 -3.07 25.32
N PRO A 222 -5.80 -2.87 25.61
CA PRO A 222 -5.07 -1.70 25.15
C PRO A 222 -4.80 -1.76 23.64
N VAL A 223 -4.96 -0.62 22.97
CA VAL A 223 -4.73 -0.44 21.53
C VAL A 223 -4.17 0.95 21.26
N ASN A 224 -3.05 1.01 20.55
CA ASN A 224 -2.44 2.26 20.12
C ASN A 224 -2.85 2.62 18.69
N PHE A 225 -3.41 3.80 18.49
CA PHE A 225 -3.66 4.33 17.15
C PHE A 225 -3.64 5.85 17.09
N ILE A 226 -3.43 6.36 15.88
CA ILE A 226 -3.53 7.77 15.51
C ILE A 226 -4.46 7.87 14.30
N ILE A 227 -5.55 8.63 14.42
CA ILE A 227 -6.37 9.02 13.29
C ILE A 227 -6.02 10.43 12.88
N SER A 228 -5.52 10.60 11.66
CA SER A 228 -5.30 11.90 11.03
C SER A 228 -6.54 12.28 10.23
N LEU A 229 -7.19 13.38 10.59
CA LEU A 229 -8.40 13.82 9.91
C LEU A 229 -8.06 14.52 8.58
N SER A 230 -8.58 13.99 7.47
CA SER A 230 -8.52 14.61 6.14
C SER A 230 -9.76 15.48 5.90
N ASN A 231 -9.57 16.67 5.30
CA ASN A 231 -10.65 17.60 4.89
C ASN A 231 -11.54 18.18 6.01
N CYS A 232 -10.96 18.66 7.12
CA CYS A 232 -11.70 19.35 8.20
C CYS A 232 -12.05 20.83 7.92
N SER A 233 -11.97 21.30 6.67
CA SER A 233 -12.01 22.73 6.33
C SER A 233 -13.34 23.45 6.58
N SER A 234 -14.39 22.78 7.07
CA SER A 234 -15.71 23.39 7.31
C SER A 234 -16.40 23.03 8.63
N ASP A 235 -15.86 22.13 9.47
CA ASP A 235 -16.55 21.71 10.70
C ASP A 235 -16.22 22.68 11.85
N ALA A 236 -17.09 23.67 12.06
CA ALA A 236 -17.06 24.59 13.19
C ALA A 236 -17.22 23.90 14.57
N ASP A 237 -17.45 22.58 14.61
CA ASP A 237 -17.77 21.79 15.79
C ASP A 237 -16.64 20.84 16.26
N ILE A 238 -15.44 20.91 15.66
CA ILE A 238 -14.30 20.11 16.13
C ILE A 238 -13.67 20.81 17.35
N VAL A 239 -13.97 20.29 18.54
CA VAL A 239 -13.43 20.76 19.81
C VAL A 239 -12.40 19.76 20.35
N PRO A 240 -11.22 20.20 20.80
CA PRO A 240 -10.26 19.33 21.47
C PRO A 240 -10.87 18.67 22.71
N PHE A 241 -10.48 17.43 22.99
CA PHE A 241 -10.88 16.73 24.21
C PHE A 241 -9.81 15.73 24.64
N GLU A 242 -9.86 15.33 25.90
CA GLU A 242 -9.08 14.21 26.43
C GLU A 242 -9.97 13.35 27.31
N LEU A 243 -9.93 12.04 27.09
CA LEU A 243 -10.60 11.02 27.89
C LEU A 243 -9.54 10.04 28.40
N GLN A 244 -9.74 9.51 29.60
CA GLN A 244 -8.87 8.50 30.20
C GLN A 244 -9.66 7.22 30.44
N ASN A 245 -9.04 6.09 30.11
CA ASN A 245 -9.51 4.76 30.48
C ASN A 245 -8.53 4.19 31.50
N ASN A 246 -8.90 4.26 32.78
CA ASN A 246 -8.08 3.77 33.89
C ASN A 246 -7.97 2.24 33.93
N LEU A 247 -8.87 1.51 33.26
CA LEU A 247 -8.81 0.05 33.18
C LEU A 247 -7.69 -0.40 32.26
N THR A 248 -7.52 0.25 31.10
CA THR A 248 -6.46 -0.06 30.14
C THR A 248 -5.19 0.77 30.35
N GLY A 249 -5.25 1.83 31.17
CA GLY A 249 -4.13 2.75 31.38
C GLY A 249 -3.85 3.64 30.16
N GLU A 250 -4.90 3.96 29.40
CA GLU A 250 -4.80 4.70 28.14
C GLU A 250 -5.52 6.05 28.20
N ARG A 251 -5.15 6.94 27.29
CA ARG A 251 -5.88 8.17 27.00
C ARG A 251 -6.29 8.22 25.53
N LEU A 252 -7.43 8.83 25.28
CA LEU A 252 -7.94 9.18 23.96
C LEU A 252 -8.05 10.71 23.88
N ALA A 253 -7.22 11.34 23.05
CA ALA A 253 -7.15 12.78 22.91
C ALA A 253 -7.39 13.23 21.48
N LEU A 254 -8.23 14.24 21.29
CA LEU A 254 -8.37 14.98 20.04
C LEU A 254 -7.68 16.32 20.19
N HIS A 255 -6.69 16.60 19.36
CA HIS A 255 -5.97 17.87 19.37
C HIS A 255 -5.47 18.23 17.97
N PHE A 256 -4.96 19.45 17.83
CA PHE A 256 -4.40 19.98 16.59
C PHE A 256 -2.88 20.08 16.73
N ASN A 257 -2.10 19.51 15.78
CA ASN A 257 -0.64 19.43 15.86
C ASN A 257 0.09 20.32 14.83
N GLU A 258 -0.44 21.52 14.59
CA GLU A 258 0.01 22.52 13.59
C GLU A 258 -0.40 22.24 12.14
N TYR A 259 -0.50 20.97 11.74
CA TYR A 259 -0.83 20.59 10.36
C TYR A 259 -2.25 20.07 10.21
N LYS A 260 -2.69 19.22 11.15
CA LYS A 260 -3.98 18.51 11.09
C LYS A 260 -4.56 18.27 12.48
N TRP A 261 -5.84 17.93 12.49
CA TRP A 261 -6.49 17.36 13.66
C TRP A 261 -6.12 15.88 13.79
N LEU A 262 -5.65 15.50 14.97
CA LEU A 262 -5.30 14.14 15.32
C LEU A 262 -6.17 13.63 16.47
N LEU A 263 -6.75 12.44 16.29
CA LEU A 263 -7.34 11.67 17.37
C LEU A 263 -6.38 10.54 17.75
N VAL A 264 -5.80 10.63 18.94
CA VAL A 264 -4.73 9.75 19.41
C VAL A 264 -5.23 8.90 20.56
N ARG A 265 -5.16 7.57 20.42
CA ARG A 265 -5.29 6.61 21.52
C ARG A 265 -3.92 6.05 21.86
N CYS A 266 -3.49 6.25 23.10
CA CYS A 266 -2.13 5.90 23.53
C CYS A 266 -2.08 5.60 25.04
N PRO A 267 -0.98 5.00 25.56
CA PRO A 267 -0.80 4.83 26.99
C PRO A 267 -0.71 6.19 27.71
N ILE A 268 -1.19 6.24 28.96
CA ILE A 268 -1.04 7.44 29.81
C ILE A 268 0.44 7.68 30.13
N GLU A 269 1.15 6.62 30.52
CA GLU A 269 2.60 6.66 30.70
C GLU A 269 3.27 6.36 29.36
N ARG A 270 3.79 7.40 28.70
CA ARG A 270 4.44 7.28 27.40
C ARG A 270 5.67 8.20 27.27
N ASP A 271 6.54 7.83 26.35
CA ASP A 271 7.63 8.69 25.90
C ASP A 271 7.05 9.79 24.98
N GLU A 272 6.94 11.01 25.49
CA GLU A 272 6.32 12.13 24.76
C GLU A 272 7.12 12.53 23.53
N ASP A 273 8.46 12.44 23.57
CA ASP A 273 9.30 12.78 22.40
C ASP A 273 9.06 11.76 21.29
N LYS A 274 9.04 10.47 21.62
CA LYS A 274 8.72 9.40 20.67
C LYS A 274 7.32 9.55 20.08
N TRP A 275 6.32 9.90 20.90
CA TRP A 275 4.96 10.08 20.41
C TRP A 275 4.79 11.35 19.57
N ALA A 276 5.48 12.43 19.90
CA ALA A 276 5.51 13.63 19.06
C ALA A 276 6.06 13.34 17.65
N GLU A 277 7.11 12.51 17.54
CA GLU A 277 7.61 12.05 16.23
C GLU A 277 6.59 11.21 15.47
N LEU A 278 5.89 10.29 16.15
CA LEU A 278 4.86 9.44 15.54
C LEU A 278 3.63 10.25 15.08
N GLU A 279 3.20 11.23 15.86
CA GLU A 279 2.09 12.15 15.55
C GLU A 279 2.47 13.08 14.39
N LYS A 280 3.72 13.55 14.35
CA LYS A 280 4.26 14.32 13.23
C LYS A 280 4.31 13.47 11.94
N GLU A 281 4.85 12.25 12.02
CA GLU A 281 4.83 11.30 10.89
C GLU A 281 3.39 11.11 10.39
N ALA A 282 2.44 10.94 11.31
CA ALA A 282 1.03 10.76 11.00
C ALA A 282 0.43 11.95 10.22
N ALA A 283 0.72 13.18 10.66
CA ALA A 283 0.14 14.40 10.14
C ALA A 283 0.72 14.86 8.79
N GLU A 284 2.05 14.77 8.63
CA GLU A 284 2.76 15.28 7.45
C GLU A 284 2.31 14.59 6.15
N GLY A 285 1.83 13.35 6.22
CA GLY A 285 1.11 12.71 5.11
C GLY A 285 1.93 12.46 3.84
N ASP A 286 3.22 12.81 3.79
CA ASP A 286 4.08 12.69 2.60
C ASP A 286 4.61 11.25 2.40
N TYR A 287 3.71 10.29 2.58
CA TYR A 287 4.01 8.86 2.46
C TYR A 287 4.38 8.45 1.03
N TRP A 288 4.00 9.26 0.04
CA TRP A 288 3.94 8.88 -1.37
C TRP A 288 5.14 9.32 -2.22
N ARG A 289 6.01 10.16 -1.67
CA ARG A 289 7.27 10.61 -2.32
C ARG A 289 8.47 9.74 -2.01
N GLN A 290 8.29 8.62 -1.31
CA GLN A 290 9.38 7.78 -0.84
C GLN A 290 9.40 6.41 -1.54
N TRP A 291 10.54 5.73 -1.44
CA TRP A 291 10.91 4.53 -2.20
C TRP A 291 10.02 3.31 -1.90
N ASN A 292 10.11 2.28 -2.75
CA ASN A 292 9.33 1.03 -2.70
C ASN A 292 7.81 1.23 -2.83
N PHE A 293 7.41 2.18 -3.67
CA PHE A 293 6.02 2.39 -4.02
C PHE A 293 5.59 1.44 -5.15
N ILE A 294 4.48 0.74 -4.95
CA ILE A 294 3.81 -0.08 -5.96
C ILE A 294 2.43 0.53 -6.23
N GLY A 295 2.18 0.92 -7.48
CA GLY A 295 0.87 1.38 -7.93
C GLY A 295 0.28 0.40 -8.92
N ILE A 296 -0.98 0.00 -8.72
CA ILE A 296 -1.71 -0.91 -9.62
C ILE A 296 -2.88 -0.14 -10.23
N TYR A 297 -2.93 -0.08 -11.56
CA TYR A 297 -3.82 0.81 -12.32
C TYR A 297 -4.45 0.15 -13.56
N PHE A 298 -4.25 -1.15 -13.77
CA PHE A 298 -4.71 -1.80 -14.99
C PHE A 298 -6.20 -2.15 -14.91
N GLU A 299 -6.85 -2.11 -16.07
CA GLU A 299 -8.25 -2.47 -16.31
C GLU A 299 -8.33 -3.82 -17.04
N ASP A 300 -9.55 -4.37 -17.19
CA ASP A 300 -9.76 -5.65 -17.87
C ASP A 300 -9.32 -5.61 -19.35
N SER A 301 -9.36 -4.42 -19.95
CA SER A 301 -8.86 -4.15 -21.31
C SER A 301 -7.34 -4.20 -21.43
N ALA A 302 -6.63 -4.10 -20.31
CA ALA A 302 -5.17 -4.10 -20.21
C ALA A 302 -4.63 -5.45 -19.70
N ILE A 303 -5.38 -6.53 -19.91
CA ILE A 303 -4.99 -7.91 -19.64
C ILE A 303 -4.66 -8.60 -20.97
N GLY A 304 -3.49 -9.21 -21.08
CA GLY A 304 -3.10 -10.01 -22.25
C GLY A 304 -3.99 -11.23 -22.49
N ASP A 305 -4.14 -11.61 -23.76
CA ASP A 305 -5.00 -12.72 -24.22
C ASP A 305 -4.44 -14.13 -23.90
N ASP A 306 -3.38 -14.24 -23.12
CA ASP A 306 -2.57 -15.45 -22.93
C ASP A 306 -3.09 -16.43 -21.85
N GLY A 307 -4.37 -16.33 -21.49
CA GLY A 307 -5.01 -17.29 -20.57
C GLY A 307 -4.61 -17.12 -19.11
N MET A 308 -4.39 -15.89 -18.64
CA MET A 308 -4.09 -15.54 -17.23
C MET A 308 -5.05 -16.14 -16.17
N LEU A 309 -6.28 -16.42 -16.58
CA LEU A 309 -7.30 -17.08 -15.77
C LEU A 309 -7.51 -18.46 -16.40
N ASP A 310 -7.01 -19.51 -15.74
CA ASP A 310 -7.36 -20.87 -16.14
C ASP A 310 -8.89 -20.96 -16.16
N ALA A 311 -9.45 -21.46 -17.27
CA ALA A 311 -10.88 -21.67 -17.39
C ALA A 311 -11.36 -22.48 -16.19
N ASN A 312 -12.23 -21.88 -15.39
CA ASN A 312 -12.92 -22.46 -14.24
C ASN A 312 -12.92 -24.00 -14.28
N GLU A 313 -12.14 -24.66 -13.39
CA GLU A 313 -12.45 -26.02 -12.99
C GLU A 313 -13.80 -25.97 -12.28
N GLY A 314 -14.87 -26.03 -13.07
CA GLY A 314 -16.22 -26.24 -12.58
C GLY A 314 -16.26 -27.55 -11.78
N PRO A 315 -17.17 -27.67 -10.81
CA PRO A 315 -17.25 -28.86 -9.98
C PRO A 315 -17.46 -30.07 -10.89
N SER A 316 -16.47 -30.96 -10.94
CA SER A 316 -16.61 -32.26 -11.58
C SER A 316 -17.74 -33.01 -10.89
N GLU A 317 -18.89 -33.11 -11.56
CA GLU A 317 -20.00 -33.93 -11.08
C GLU A 317 -19.51 -35.39 -10.88
N PRO A 318 -19.93 -36.06 -9.80
CA PRO A 318 -19.62 -37.45 -9.61
C PRO A 318 -20.38 -38.28 -10.65
N ARG A 319 -19.66 -39.07 -11.44
CA ARG A 319 -20.27 -40.09 -12.30
C ARG A 319 -21.03 -41.09 -11.41
N LYS A 320 -22.33 -41.21 -11.70
CA LYS A 320 -23.17 -42.32 -11.22
C LYS A 320 -22.70 -43.65 -11.82
#